data_AF-A0A2K3KR34-F1
#
_entry.id   AF-A0A2K3KR34-F1
#
_cell.length_a   1.000
_cell.length_b   1.000
_cell.length_c   1.000
_cell.angle_alpha   90.00
_cell.angle_beta   90.00
_cell.angle_gamma   90.00
#
_symmetry.space_group_name_H-M   'P 1'
#
loop_
_entity.id
_entity.type
_entity.pdbx_description
1 polymer ?
#
loop_
_entity_poly.entity_id
_entity_poly.type
_entity_poly.pdbx_seq_one_letter_code
_entity_poly.pdbx_strand_id
1 'polypeptide(L)' 'MLTLRTEDLMEDFGEFSEFVKELNDYCWRLTKEEKRFLDSVLRLERELKDSASFVI' A
#
# COMPACT_ATOMS: atom_id res chain seq x y z
N MET A 1 -23.65 -2.72 -8.22
CA MET A 1 -22.38 -2.85 -8.95
C MET A 1 -21.55 -1.63 -8.59
N LEU A 2 -20.46 -1.80 -7.85
CA LEU A 2 -19.57 -0.68 -7.53
C LEU A 2 -18.88 -0.28 -8.85
N THR A 3 -19.32 0.82 -9.46
CA THR A 3 -18.59 1.46 -10.55
C THR A 3 -17.40 2.19 -9.95
N LEU A 4 -16.33 1.45 -9.64
CA LEU A 4 -15.04 2.03 -9.29
C LEU A 4 -14.43 2.53 -10.60
N ARG A 5 -14.21 3.84 -10.72
CA ARG A 5 -13.45 4.36 -11.85
C ARG A 5 -11.98 4.03 -11.63
N THR A 6 -11.27 3.79 -12.72
CA THR A 6 -9.82 3.57 -12.66
C THR A 6 -9.12 4.77 -12.01
N GLU A 7 -9.63 5.98 -12.22
CA GLU A 7 -9.18 7.22 -11.58
C GLU A 7 -9.26 7.14 -10.05
N ASP A 8 -10.45 6.80 -9.51
CA ASP A 8 -10.68 6.65 -8.07
C ASP A 8 -9.74 5.59 -7.47
N LEU A 9 -9.53 4.47 -8.19
CA LEU A 9 -8.64 3.40 -7.75
C LEU A 9 -7.16 3.82 -7.76
N MET A 10 -6.74 4.66 -8.71
CA MET A 10 -5.37 5.19 -8.78
C MET A 10 -5.11 6.22 -7.67
N GLU A 11 -6.12 7.02 -7.33
CA GLU A 11 -6.07 7.95 -6.19
C GLU A 11 -5.96 7.18 -4.87
N ASP A 12 -6.85 6.20 -4.62
CA ASP A 12 -6.81 5.31 -3.45
C ASP A 12 -5.45 4.61 -3.31
N PHE A 13 -4.88 4.17 -4.44
CA PHE A 13 -3.55 3.55 -4.45
C PHE A 13 -2.43 4.53 -4.10
N GLY A 14 -2.54 5.79 -4.55
CA GLY A 14 -1.62 6.87 -4.20
C GLY A 14 -1.63 7.17 -2.71
N GLU A 15 -2.82 7.36 -2.13
CA GLU A 15 -3.00 7.56 -0.69
C GLU A 15 -2.46 6.38 0.12
N PHE A 16 -2.73 5.15 -0.34
CA PHE A 16 -2.19 3.95 0.29
C PHE A 16 -0.66 3.93 0.28
N SER A 17 -0.03 4.25 -0.85
CA SER A 17 1.44 4.28 -0.94
C SER A 17 2.06 5.34 -0.03
N GLU A 18 1.41 6.50 0.12
CA GLU A 18 1.84 7.54 1.06
C GLU A 18 1.74 7.05 2.51
N PHE A 19 0.64 6.38 2.87
CA PHE A 19 0.49 5.74 4.18
C PHE A 19 1.57 4.68 4.45
N VAL A 20 1.87 3.81 3.48
CA VAL A 20 2.93 2.79 3.64
C VAL A 20 4.29 3.45 3.89
N LYS A 21 4.58 4.54 3.19
CA LYS A 21 5.82 5.30 3.36
C LYS A 21 5.92 5.89 4.76
N GLU A 22 4.88 6.55 5.25
CA GLU A 22 4.85 7.10 6.61
C GLU A 22 5.02 6.00 7.66
N LEU A 23 4.28 4.89 7.52
CA LEU A 23 4.37 3.76 8.44
C LEU A 23 5.80 3.18 8.47
N ASN A 24 6.46 3.12 7.33
CA ASN A 24 7.83 2.66 7.21
C ASN A 24 8.83 3.66 7.84
N ASP A 25 8.62 4.96 7.71
CA ASP A 25 9.45 5.99 8.36
C ASP A 25 9.37 5.89 9.90
N TYR A 26 8.24 5.42 10.43
CA TYR A 26 8.06 5.14 11.86
C TYR A 26 8.43 3.70 12.28
N CYS A 27 8.97 2.87 11.39
CA CYS A 27 9.23 1.45 11.65
C CYS A 27 10.11 1.18 12.88
N TRP A 28 11.00 2.11 13.21
CA TRP A 28 11.91 2.05 14.36
C TRP A 28 11.18 2.15 15.71
N ARG A 29 9.96 2.73 15.73
CA ARG A 29 9.11 2.83 16.93
C ARG A 29 8.14 1.66 17.08
N LEU A 30 8.01 0.83 16.06
CA LEU A 30 7.03 -0.26 16.04
C LEU A 30 7.46 -1.42 16.95
N THR A 31 6.46 -1.97 17.63
CA THR A 31 6.57 -3.24 18.34
C THR A 31 6.76 -4.41 17.36
N LYS A 32 7.07 -5.59 17.88
CA LYS A 32 7.28 -6.80 17.05
C LYS A 32 6.04 -7.19 16.24
N GLU A 33 4.85 -6.99 16.80
CA GLU A 33 3.59 -7.29 16.11
C GLU A 33 3.29 -6.27 15.02
N GLU A 34 3.48 -4.99 15.31
CA GLU A 34 3.32 -3.92 14.32
C GLU A 34 4.33 -4.03 13.17
N LYS A 35 5.55 -4.52 13.43
CA LYS A 35 6.52 -4.83 12.36
C LYS A 35 6.04 -5.95 11.43
N ARG A 36 5.38 -6.99 11.96
CA ARG A 36 4.78 -8.04 11.11
C ARG A 36 3.62 -7.50 10.27
N PHE A 37 2.86 -6.56 10.82
CA PHE A 37 1.84 -5.85 10.07
C PHE A 37 2.47 -5.03 8.95
N LEU A 38 3.51 -4.24 9.25
CA LEU A 38 4.27 -3.48 8.25
C LEU A 38 4.83 -4.37 7.14
N ASP A 39 5.43 -5.53 7.47
CA ASP A 39 5.91 -6.49 6.46
C ASP A 39 4.79 -6.97 5.53
N SER A 40 3.59 -7.20 6.07
CA SER A 40 2.42 -7.62 5.28
C SER A 40 1.91 -6.50 4.38
N VAL A 41 1.91 -5.26 4.88
CA VAL A 41 1.52 -4.07 4.12
C VAL A 41 2.51 -3.78 2.99
N LEU A 42 3.81 -3.85 3.26
CA LEU A 42 4.87 -3.69 2.24
C LEU A 42 4.77 -4.75 1.15
N ARG A 43 4.46 -6.00 1.53
CA ARG A 43 4.23 -7.08 0.57
C ARG A 43 3.00 -6.79 -0.31
N LEU A 44 1.90 -6.34 0.28
CA LEU A 44 0.69 -5.97 -0.46
C LEU A 44 0.97 -4.82 -1.43
N GLU A 45 1.65 -3.76 -0.99
CA GLU A 45 2.04 -2.64 -1.86
C GLU A 45 2.83 -3.12 -3.08
N ARG A 46 3.78 -4.03 -2.87
CA ARG A 46 4.57 -4.61 -3.96
C ARG A 46 3.73 -5.44 -4.92
N GLU A 47 2.88 -6.32 -4.40
CA GLU A 47 1.97 -7.14 -5.23
C GLU A 47 0.99 -6.26 -6.03
N LEU A 48 0.52 -5.16 -5.46
CA LEU A 48 -0.32 -4.17 -6.15
C LEU A 48 0.47 -3.42 -7.24
N LYS A 49 1.71 -2.99 -7.00
CA LYS A 49 2.58 -2.37 -8.02
C LYS A 49 2.88 -3.34 -9.18
N ASP A 50 3.16 -4.60 -8.85
CA ASP A 50 3.42 -5.65 -9.84
C ASP A 50 2.14 -5.99 -10.65
N SER A 51 0.96 -5.85 -10.04
CA SER A 51 -0.32 -6.01 -10.74
C SER A 51 -0.70 -4.78 -11.57
N ALA A 52 -0.41 -3.58 -11.07
CA ALA A 52 -0.68 -2.32 -11.76
C ALA A 52 0.27 -2.09 -12.95
N SER A 53 1.47 -2.67 -12.93
CA SER A 53 2.37 -2.69 -14.10
C SER A 53 1.84 -3.52 -15.27
N PHE A 54 0.73 -4.25 -15.10
CA PHE A 54 -0.02 -4.86 -16.20
C PHE A 54 -0.98 -3.87 -16.90
N VAL A 55 -1.24 -2.71 -16.30
CA VAL A 55 -2.26 -1.73 -16.75
C VAL A 55 -1.64 -0.55 -17.52
N ILE A 56 -0.30 -0.42 -17.54
CA ILE A 56 0.45 0.63 -18.26
C ILE A 56 1.12 0.08 -19.51
#